data_AF-A0A174MQ89-F1
#
_entry.id   AF-A0A174MQ89-F1
#
_cell.length_a   1.000
_cell.length_b   1.000
_cell.length_c   1.000
_cell.angle_alpha   90.00
_cell.angle_beta   90.00
_cell.angle_gamma   90.00
#
_symmetry.space_group_name_H-M   'P 1'
#
loop_
_entity.id
_entity.type
_entity.pdbx_description
1 polymer ?
#
loop_
_entity_poly.entity_id
_entity_poly.type
_entity_poly.pdbx_seq_one_letter_code
_entity_poly.pdbx_strand_id
1 'polypeptide(L)'
;MRMKKRITILAAVTAICLLGSGCSAIGGKKQISDVDVVTTVLNAYQQGDYESMKPYLDEDSKFHPMLAAVTAENATAMDKVYQEAYALTKNFTYTAEAVEGEEKWGHVKVHIQTNNIVSGISDSMAEAIAEQVKNGGDSFYDVPTWLMAGLKSGEAVDEEFVVTVTLINKKKTISTQTGELFSVVSGGFSEYMNLSMTRCTDEGEQYDIVSSGDEIKAMLEESVVDAEPEELTEEYLTAFADTFEALPGVFVKAEVKDEEHLLIRLGFNMDTASSKDLADMGIISDRLTTGGGHLSLDSTIRGFEETGMTCVTEDYSQTKSDSE
;
A
#
# COMPACT_ATOMS: atom_id res chain seq x y z
N MET A 1 21.31 58.92 56.24
CA MET A 1 22.11 57.70 56.06
C MET A 1 21.34 56.74 55.15
N ARG A 2 22.07 56.04 54.27
CA ARG A 2 21.66 55.13 53.16
C ARG A 2 20.44 54.22 53.46
N MET A 3 19.44 54.11 52.54
CA MET A 3 19.31 53.14 51.41
C MET A 3 19.24 51.67 51.91
N LYS A 4 18.22 50.82 51.65
CA LYS A 4 17.76 50.28 50.35
C LYS A 4 16.55 49.31 50.49
N LYS A 5 15.65 49.36 49.47
CA LYS A 5 14.97 48.29 48.67
C LYS A 5 14.14 47.21 49.43
N ARG A 6 12.81 47.05 49.32
CA ARG A 6 11.84 46.87 48.18
C ARG A 6 12.21 45.74 47.21
N ILE A 7 11.35 44.71 47.09
CA ILE A 7 10.38 44.50 45.98
C ILE A 7 9.55 43.22 46.24
N THR A 8 8.22 43.38 46.24
CA THR A 8 7.19 42.36 46.01
C THR A 8 6.66 42.62 44.59
N ILE A 9 6.22 41.60 43.83
CA ILE A 9 4.99 41.61 43.02
C ILE A 9 4.82 40.27 42.27
N LEU A 10 3.60 39.75 42.42
CA LEU A 10 2.91 38.67 41.74
C LEU A 10 2.21 39.25 40.49
N ALA A 11 2.26 38.62 39.31
CA ALA A 11 1.40 39.00 38.19
C ALA A 11 1.07 37.82 37.26
N ALA A 12 -0.21 37.69 36.98
CA ALA A 12 -0.85 36.72 36.10
C ALA A 12 -1.14 37.36 34.72
N VAL A 13 -1.08 36.52 33.67
CA VAL A 13 -2.06 36.34 32.58
C VAL A 13 -2.43 37.52 31.65
N THR A 14 -2.17 37.28 30.35
CA THR A 14 -2.71 37.86 29.10
C THR A 14 -2.68 39.38 28.88
N ALA A 15 -1.93 39.78 27.85
CA ALA A 15 -2.23 40.96 27.05
C ALA A 15 -1.87 40.72 25.56
N ILE A 16 -2.89 40.93 24.74
CA ILE A 16 -2.91 40.97 23.28
C ILE A 16 -1.97 42.06 22.75
N CYS A 17 -1.16 41.75 21.74
CA CYS A 17 -0.58 42.75 20.84
C CYS A 17 -0.87 42.38 19.38
N LEU A 18 -2.07 42.74 18.95
CA LEU A 18 -2.29 43.29 17.61
C LEU A 18 -1.41 44.54 17.47
N LEU A 19 -0.62 44.64 16.41
CA LEU A 19 -0.41 45.88 15.63
C LEU A 19 0.51 45.58 14.43
N GLY A 20 -0.07 45.71 13.25
CA GLY A 20 0.59 45.61 11.95
C GLY A 20 -0.41 45.94 10.84
N SER A 21 -1.12 47.06 10.98
CA SER A 21 -2.08 47.57 10.00
C SER A 21 -1.41 48.49 9.00
N GLY A 22 -1.42 48.11 7.72
CA GLY A 22 -1.17 48.96 6.56
C GLY A 22 -2.04 48.51 5.39
N CYS A 23 -3.09 49.31 5.12
CA CYS A 23 -4.03 49.42 3.98
C CYS A 23 -3.71 48.63 2.68
N SER A 24 -4.65 48.03 1.95
CA SER A 24 -6.04 48.39 1.64
C SER A 24 -6.87 47.17 1.24
N ALA A 25 -8.18 47.26 1.48
CA ALA A 25 -9.22 46.29 1.17
C ALA A 25 -9.47 46.06 -0.34
N ILE A 26 -9.73 44.80 -0.72
CA ILE A 26 -10.78 44.35 -1.65
C ILE A 26 -11.21 42.97 -1.13
N GLY A 27 -12.52 42.67 -1.09
CA GLY A 27 -13.11 41.44 -0.55
C GLY A 27 -12.69 40.14 -1.25
N GLY A 28 -11.42 39.77 -1.15
CA GLY A 28 -10.91 38.43 -1.45
C GLY A 28 -10.91 37.60 -0.17
N LYS A 29 -11.36 36.34 -0.27
CA LYS A 29 -11.15 35.35 0.80
C LYS A 29 -9.68 35.38 1.21
N LYS A 30 -9.40 35.42 2.51
CA LYS A 30 -8.04 35.28 3.06
C LYS A 30 -7.47 33.97 2.50
N GLN A 31 -6.46 34.06 1.64
CA GLN A 31 -5.85 32.89 1.02
C GLN A 31 -5.11 32.11 2.11
N ILE A 32 -5.46 30.84 2.28
CA ILE A 32 -4.84 29.94 3.25
C ILE A 32 -3.34 29.80 2.94
N SER A 33 -2.46 29.81 3.95
CA SER A 33 -1.01 29.63 3.73
C SER A 33 -0.68 28.19 3.38
N ASP A 34 0.49 27.90 2.80
CA ASP A 34 0.88 26.52 2.46
C ASP A 34 1.07 25.66 3.71
N VAL A 35 1.62 26.25 4.78
CA VAL A 35 1.69 25.62 6.10
C VAL A 35 0.29 25.32 6.65
N ASP A 36 -0.65 26.27 6.54
CA ASP A 36 -2.04 26.03 6.97
C ASP A 36 -2.71 24.91 6.16
N VAL A 37 -2.39 24.75 4.87
CA VAL A 37 -2.89 23.64 4.04
C VAL A 37 -2.37 22.30 4.58
N VAL A 38 -1.06 22.18 4.77
CA VAL A 38 -0.43 20.93 5.25
C VAL A 38 -0.93 20.58 6.65
N THR A 39 -0.96 21.55 7.58
CA THR A 39 -1.47 21.33 8.93
C THR A 39 -2.96 20.99 8.96
N THR A 40 -3.77 21.57 8.06
CA THR A 40 -5.18 21.20 7.90
C THR A 40 -5.31 19.72 7.50
N VAL A 41 -4.55 19.27 6.51
CA VAL A 41 -4.58 17.87 6.06
C VAL A 41 -4.12 16.92 7.16
N LEU A 42 -3.00 17.21 7.84
CA LEU A 42 -2.49 16.37 8.93
C LEU A 42 -3.48 16.28 10.10
N ASN A 43 -4.06 17.41 10.54
CA ASN A 43 -5.05 17.42 11.61
C ASN A 43 -6.34 16.68 11.20
N ALA A 44 -6.79 16.86 9.96
CA ALA A 44 -7.98 16.20 9.45
C ALA A 44 -7.76 14.68 9.31
N TYR A 45 -6.55 14.24 8.92
CA TYR A 45 -6.19 12.83 8.96
C TYR A 45 -6.33 12.27 10.37
N GLN A 46 -5.71 12.87 11.39
CA GLN A 46 -5.80 12.41 12.78
C GLN A 46 -7.24 12.31 13.31
N GLN A 47 -8.17 13.08 12.73
CA GLN A 47 -9.59 13.12 13.10
C GLN A 47 -10.47 12.20 12.24
N GLY A 48 -9.94 11.64 11.14
CA GLY A 48 -10.72 10.89 10.16
C GLY A 48 -11.67 11.78 9.36
N ASP A 49 -11.36 13.07 9.24
CA ASP A 49 -12.19 14.07 8.56
C ASP A 49 -11.81 14.18 7.08
N TYR A 50 -12.27 13.21 6.29
CA TYR A 50 -12.01 13.18 4.85
C TYR A 50 -12.53 14.43 4.12
N GLU A 51 -13.69 14.96 4.49
CA GLU A 51 -14.27 16.13 3.82
C GLU A 51 -13.41 17.40 4.00
N SER A 52 -12.70 17.53 5.12
CA SER A 52 -11.72 18.61 5.30
C SER A 52 -10.41 18.40 4.53
N MET A 53 -10.00 17.16 4.26
CA MET A 53 -8.80 16.84 3.47
C MET A 53 -9.03 16.99 1.97
N LYS A 54 -10.18 16.49 1.49
CA LYS A 54 -10.53 16.33 0.07
C LYS A 54 -10.24 17.54 -0.82
N PRO A 55 -10.48 18.81 -0.40
CA PRO A 55 -10.19 19.98 -1.24
C PRO A 55 -8.70 20.21 -1.54
N TYR A 56 -7.80 19.59 -0.76
CA TYR A 56 -6.35 19.75 -0.85
C TYR A 56 -5.65 18.52 -1.43
N LEU A 57 -6.40 17.49 -1.82
CA LEU A 57 -5.87 16.31 -2.50
C LEU A 57 -6.09 16.45 -4.01
N ASP A 58 -5.19 15.87 -4.80
CA ASP A 58 -5.43 15.69 -6.24
C ASP A 58 -6.69 14.82 -6.45
N GLU A 59 -7.47 15.11 -7.49
CA GLU A 59 -8.72 14.37 -7.78
C GLU A 59 -8.44 12.88 -8.01
N ASP A 60 -7.29 12.54 -8.60
CA ASP A 60 -6.84 11.17 -8.88
C ASP A 60 -6.02 10.57 -7.72
N SER A 61 -6.07 11.15 -6.52
CA SER A 61 -5.34 10.64 -5.36
C SER A 61 -5.82 9.24 -4.97
N LYS A 62 -4.89 8.28 -4.91
CA LYS A 62 -5.14 6.89 -4.46
C LYS A 62 -5.54 6.79 -2.98
N PHE A 63 -5.47 7.89 -2.23
CA PHE A 63 -5.89 7.93 -0.84
C PHE A 63 -7.39 8.18 -0.67
N HIS A 64 -8.10 8.64 -1.71
CA HIS A 64 -9.55 8.87 -1.61
C HIS A 64 -10.34 7.64 -1.13
N PRO A 65 -10.11 6.42 -1.67
CA PRO A 65 -10.77 5.20 -1.19
C PRO A 65 -10.51 4.92 0.29
N MET A 66 -9.24 4.93 0.72
CA MET A 66 -8.88 4.69 2.12
C MET A 66 -9.54 5.72 3.05
N LEU A 67 -9.46 7.01 2.72
CA LEU A 67 -10.01 8.08 3.54
C LEU A 67 -11.54 8.04 3.60
N ALA A 68 -12.21 7.67 2.50
CA ALA A 68 -13.65 7.47 2.48
C ALA A 68 -14.08 6.27 3.35
N ALA A 69 -13.28 5.19 3.36
CA ALA A 69 -13.55 3.99 4.14
C ALA A 69 -13.50 4.21 5.66
N VAL A 70 -12.71 5.17 6.14
CA VAL A 70 -12.57 5.48 7.59
C VAL A 70 -13.92 5.70 8.28
N THR A 71 -14.89 6.31 7.60
CA THR A 71 -16.22 6.61 8.16
C THR A 71 -17.34 5.77 7.56
N ALA A 72 -17.02 4.77 6.74
CA ALA A 72 -18.02 3.94 6.07
C ALA A 72 -18.76 3.03 7.06
N GLU A 73 -20.09 3.15 7.13
CA GLU A 73 -20.94 2.33 8.00
C GLU A 73 -21.15 0.90 7.46
N ASN A 74 -21.22 0.75 6.13
CA ASN A 74 -21.36 -0.54 5.44
C ASN A 74 -20.02 -0.95 4.79
N ALA A 75 -19.01 -1.20 5.63
CA ALA A 75 -17.66 -1.50 5.19
C ALA A 75 -17.54 -2.86 4.46
N THR A 76 -17.02 -2.83 3.23
CA THR A 76 -16.50 -4.01 2.52
C THR A 76 -15.32 -4.65 3.28
N ALA A 77 -14.84 -5.80 2.81
CA ALA A 77 -13.64 -6.42 3.41
C ALA A 77 -12.41 -5.50 3.30
N MET A 78 -12.18 -4.86 2.14
CA MET A 78 -11.11 -3.88 1.98
C MET A 78 -11.32 -2.61 2.80
N ASP A 79 -12.55 -2.12 2.95
CA ASP A 79 -12.80 -0.95 3.82
C ASP A 79 -12.37 -1.23 5.26
N LYS A 80 -12.55 -2.46 5.75
CA LYS A 80 -12.05 -2.84 7.08
C LYS A 80 -10.53 -2.81 7.17
N VAL A 81 -9.82 -3.24 6.12
CA VAL A 81 -8.35 -3.11 6.03
C VAL A 81 -7.95 -1.64 6.12
N TYR A 82 -8.62 -0.76 5.37
CA TYR A 82 -8.37 0.68 5.41
C TYR A 82 -8.67 1.30 6.78
N GLN A 83 -9.75 0.87 7.44
CA GLN A 83 -10.10 1.29 8.79
C GLN A 83 -9.05 0.87 9.82
N GLU A 84 -8.53 -0.36 9.73
CA GLU A 84 -7.47 -0.84 10.63
C GLU A 84 -6.16 -0.11 10.38
N ALA A 85 -5.74 0.03 9.12
CA ALA A 85 -4.54 0.79 8.76
C ALA A 85 -4.60 2.23 9.29
N TYR A 86 -5.76 2.89 9.15
CA TYR A 86 -6.02 4.20 9.73
C TYR A 86 -5.96 4.18 11.27
N ALA A 87 -6.60 3.21 11.92
CA ALA A 87 -6.64 3.12 13.38
C ALA A 87 -5.23 3.01 14.00
N LEU A 88 -4.34 2.28 13.33
CA LEU A 88 -2.93 2.10 13.74
C LEU A 88 -2.08 3.35 13.52
N THR A 89 -2.44 4.24 12.59
CA THR A 89 -1.57 5.33 12.12
C THR A 89 -2.08 6.73 12.44
N LYS A 90 -3.36 6.91 12.79
CA LYS A 90 -3.95 8.22 13.11
C LYS A 90 -3.27 8.97 14.26
N ASN A 91 -2.54 8.27 15.12
CA ASN A 91 -1.86 8.85 16.26
C ASN A 91 -0.36 9.04 15.94
N PHE A 92 -0.04 10.15 15.30
CA PHE A 92 1.34 10.59 15.04
C PHE A 92 1.58 11.98 15.62
N THR A 93 2.84 12.36 15.80
CA THR A 93 3.21 13.76 16.11
C THR A 93 3.86 14.40 14.90
N TYR A 94 3.68 15.70 14.72
CA TYR A 94 4.29 16.40 13.61
C TYR A 94 4.67 17.85 13.92
N THR A 95 5.61 18.39 13.14
CA THR A 95 5.81 19.83 12.95
C THR A 95 5.69 20.17 11.47
N ALA A 96 5.28 21.40 11.17
CA ALA A 96 5.19 21.90 9.80
C ALA A 96 5.63 23.36 9.78
N GLU A 97 6.64 23.66 8.98
CA GLU A 97 7.30 24.97 8.95
C GLU A 97 7.52 25.42 7.50
N ALA A 98 7.41 26.73 7.26
CA ALA A 98 7.77 27.27 5.95
C ALA A 98 9.28 27.12 5.73
N VAL A 99 9.67 26.78 4.51
CA VAL A 99 11.09 26.75 4.13
C VAL A 99 11.53 28.17 3.79
N GLU A 100 12.49 28.71 4.57
CA GLU A 100 12.98 30.09 4.41
C GLU A 100 13.53 30.33 3.00
N GLY A 101 12.99 31.33 2.30
CA GLY A 101 13.40 31.69 0.94
C GLY A 101 12.76 30.84 -0.17
N GLU A 102 11.92 29.87 0.18
CA GLU A 102 11.21 29.00 -0.77
C GLU A 102 9.69 29.19 -0.76
N GLU A 103 9.20 30.29 -0.18
CA GLU A 103 7.77 30.54 0.00
C GLU A 103 7.01 30.61 -1.33
N LYS A 104 7.67 31.07 -2.40
CA LYS A 104 7.10 31.14 -3.75
C LYS A 104 6.90 29.77 -4.41
N TRP A 105 7.54 28.72 -3.89
CA TRP A 105 7.47 27.36 -4.41
C TRP A 105 6.45 26.49 -3.69
N GLY A 106 5.84 27.02 -2.61
CA GLY A 106 4.87 26.27 -1.80
C GLY A 106 5.51 25.15 -0.98
N HIS A 107 6.80 25.25 -0.66
CA HIS A 107 7.53 24.25 0.10
C HIS A 107 7.29 24.40 1.61
N VAL A 108 6.89 23.30 2.23
CA VAL A 108 6.67 23.17 3.68
C VAL A 108 7.54 22.02 4.18
N LYS A 109 8.45 22.31 5.10
CA LYS A 109 9.21 21.28 5.80
C LYS A 109 8.30 20.64 6.83
N VAL A 110 8.24 19.31 6.80
CA VAL A 110 7.40 18.51 7.68
C VAL A 110 8.28 17.49 8.38
N HIS A 111 8.10 17.35 9.69
CA HIS A 111 8.70 16.30 10.50
C HIS A 111 7.55 15.47 11.08
N ILE A 112 7.57 14.14 10.92
CA ILE A 112 6.54 13.23 11.43
C ILE A 112 7.18 12.11 12.22
N GLN A 113 6.60 11.81 13.38
CA GLN A 113 6.91 10.61 14.16
C GLN A 113 5.67 9.72 14.24
N THR A 114 5.77 8.51 13.73
CA THR A 114 4.69 7.52 13.59
C THR A 114 5.25 6.10 13.73
N ASN A 115 4.49 5.06 13.34
CA ASN A 115 4.98 3.69 13.27
C ASN A 115 4.75 3.12 11.86
N ASN A 116 5.66 2.25 11.42
CA ASN A 116 5.41 1.37 10.27
C ASN A 116 4.28 0.39 10.61
N ILE A 117 3.39 0.08 9.66
CA ILE A 117 2.31 -0.89 9.87
C ILE A 117 2.33 -2.08 8.90
N VAL A 118 3.25 -2.08 7.94
CA VAL A 118 3.27 -2.97 6.78
C VAL A 118 4.31 -4.09 6.85
N SER A 119 5.20 -4.05 7.86
CA SER A 119 6.28 -5.03 8.03
C SER A 119 5.82 -6.50 8.12
N GLY A 120 4.53 -6.78 8.32
CA GLY A 120 3.97 -8.14 8.37
C GLY A 120 3.25 -8.57 7.10
N ILE A 121 3.05 -7.69 6.12
CA ILE A 121 2.22 -8.00 4.95
C ILE A 121 2.89 -9.07 4.07
N SER A 122 4.20 -8.99 3.86
CA SER A 122 4.91 -9.99 3.05
C SER A 122 4.84 -11.39 3.67
N ASP A 123 5.05 -11.50 4.98
CA ASP A 123 4.92 -12.78 5.71
C ASP A 123 3.50 -13.33 5.61
N SER A 124 2.49 -12.49 5.83
CA SER A 124 1.08 -12.88 5.76
C SER A 124 0.67 -13.33 4.35
N MET A 125 1.17 -12.67 3.31
CA MET A 125 0.96 -13.10 1.92
C MET A 125 1.63 -14.45 1.65
N ALA A 126 2.85 -14.66 2.15
CA ALA A 126 3.55 -15.94 2.03
C ALA A 126 2.81 -17.08 2.77
N GLU A 127 2.28 -16.82 3.97
CA GLU A 127 1.44 -17.77 4.72
C GLU A 127 0.16 -18.12 3.95
N ALA A 128 -0.47 -17.14 3.32
CA ALA A 128 -1.67 -17.35 2.51
C ALA A 128 -1.41 -18.21 1.26
N ILE A 129 -0.28 -17.99 0.57
CA ILE A 129 0.20 -18.83 -0.55
C ILE A 129 0.47 -20.25 -0.05
N ALA A 130 1.24 -20.39 1.03
CA ALA A 130 1.60 -21.69 1.58
C ALA A 130 0.37 -22.50 1.99
N GLU A 131 -0.63 -21.86 2.60
CA GLU A 131 -1.90 -22.49 2.97
C GLU A 131 -2.67 -22.98 1.73
N GLN A 132 -2.78 -22.15 0.67
CA GLN A 132 -3.49 -22.53 -0.56
C GLN A 132 -2.74 -23.62 -1.32
N VAL A 133 -1.40 -23.57 -1.39
CA VAL A 133 -0.59 -24.64 -1.98
C VAL A 133 -0.77 -25.96 -1.22
N LYS A 134 -0.84 -25.90 0.11
CA LYS A 134 -0.98 -27.10 0.94
C LYS A 134 -2.36 -27.73 0.84
N ASN A 135 -3.41 -26.92 0.90
CA ASN A 135 -4.78 -27.37 1.15
C ASN A 135 -5.75 -27.10 -0.02
N GLY A 136 -5.33 -26.37 -1.05
CA GLY A 136 -6.23 -25.78 -2.06
C GLY A 136 -7.05 -24.62 -1.48
N GLY A 137 -8.08 -24.19 -2.21
CA GLY A 137 -8.99 -23.11 -1.79
C GLY A 137 -8.57 -21.73 -2.30
N ASP A 138 -8.89 -20.67 -1.53
CA ASP A 138 -8.78 -19.28 -1.97
C ASP A 138 -8.03 -18.39 -0.96
N SER A 139 -7.19 -18.94 -0.06
CA SER A 139 -6.53 -18.12 0.98
C SER A 139 -5.60 -17.05 0.42
N PHE A 140 -4.92 -17.31 -0.70
CA PHE A 140 -4.10 -16.30 -1.39
C PHE A 140 -4.97 -15.34 -2.22
N TYR A 141 -6.04 -15.83 -2.84
CA TYR A 141 -6.98 -15.01 -3.60
C TYR A 141 -7.72 -13.98 -2.71
N ASP A 142 -7.98 -14.31 -1.45
CA ASP A 142 -8.62 -13.42 -0.47
C ASP A 142 -7.64 -12.34 0.06
N VAL A 143 -7.36 -11.35 -0.80
CA VAL A 143 -6.48 -10.20 -0.52
C VAL A 143 -6.81 -9.45 0.76
N PRO A 144 -8.08 -9.08 1.03
CA PRO A 144 -8.42 -8.40 2.27
C PRO A 144 -8.00 -9.16 3.53
N THR A 145 -8.14 -10.49 3.54
CA THR A 145 -7.85 -11.32 4.72
C THR A 145 -6.37 -11.34 5.06
N TRP A 146 -5.48 -11.63 4.09
CA TRP A 146 -4.05 -11.65 4.38
C TRP A 146 -3.45 -10.25 4.52
N LEU A 147 -4.01 -9.21 3.87
CA LEU A 147 -3.61 -7.83 4.16
C LEU A 147 -3.92 -7.48 5.62
N MET A 148 -5.14 -7.75 6.09
CA MET A 148 -5.55 -7.51 7.47
C MET A 148 -4.64 -8.22 8.48
N ALA A 149 -4.34 -9.50 8.24
CA ALA A 149 -3.46 -10.27 9.12
C ALA A 149 -2.02 -9.74 9.18
N GLY A 150 -1.56 -9.09 8.11
CA GLY A 150 -0.24 -8.47 8.02
C GLY A 150 -0.11 -7.11 8.70
N LEU A 151 -1.24 -6.43 8.97
CA LEU A 151 -1.23 -5.11 9.62
C LEU A 151 -0.88 -5.24 11.11
N LYS A 152 0.28 -4.69 11.48
CA LYS A 152 0.77 -4.69 12.87
C LYS A 152 1.56 -3.42 13.13
N SER A 153 1.38 -2.81 14.31
CA SER A 153 2.25 -1.69 14.70
C SER A 153 3.69 -2.19 14.82
N GLY A 154 4.52 -1.76 13.90
CA GLY A 154 5.93 -2.11 13.79
C GLY A 154 6.84 -1.05 14.40
N GLU A 155 8.02 -0.90 13.81
CA GLU A 155 9.05 0.02 14.29
C GLU A 155 8.59 1.49 14.19
N ALA A 156 9.10 2.30 15.12
CA ALA A 156 8.91 3.74 15.09
C ALA A 156 9.60 4.33 13.85
N VAL A 157 8.91 5.24 13.18
CA VAL A 157 9.35 5.98 12.00
C VAL A 157 9.47 7.45 12.41
N ASP A 158 10.60 8.07 12.07
CA ASP A 158 10.93 9.46 12.39
C ASP A 158 11.54 10.10 11.13
N GLU A 159 10.73 10.86 10.40
CA GLU A 159 11.05 11.31 9.04
C GLU A 159 10.88 12.83 8.90
N GLU A 160 11.87 13.49 8.28
CA GLU A 160 11.82 14.91 7.89
C GLU A 160 11.91 15.03 6.36
N PHE A 161 10.92 15.67 5.75
CA PHE A 161 10.84 15.84 4.30
C PHE A 161 10.13 17.14 3.91
N VAL A 162 10.11 17.45 2.61
CA VAL A 162 9.47 18.67 2.07
C VAL A 162 8.19 18.31 1.33
N VAL A 163 7.08 18.86 1.81
CA VAL A 163 5.78 18.82 1.14
C VAL A 163 5.65 20.02 0.21
N THR A 164 5.18 19.79 -1.02
CA THR A 164 4.98 20.86 -2.01
C THR A 164 3.49 21.11 -2.19
N VAL A 165 3.07 22.32 -1.87
CA VAL A 165 1.71 22.81 -2.13
C VAL A 165 1.69 23.55 -3.46
N THR A 166 0.92 23.03 -4.41
CA THR A 166 0.79 23.59 -5.75
C THR A 166 -0.56 24.28 -5.92
N LEU A 167 -0.69 25.08 -7.00
CA LEU A 167 -1.96 25.72 -7.35
C LEU A 167 -2.56 25.05 -8.59
N ILE A 168 -3.49 24.12 -8.39
CA ILE A 168 -4.21 23.42 -9.46
C ILE A 168 -5.63 23.98 -9.54
N ASN A 169 -6.05 24.43 -10.72
CA ASN A 169 -7.39 25.01 -10.92
C ASN A 169 -7.75 26.14 -9.91
N LYS A 170 -6.76 26.96 -9.55
CA LYS A 170 -6.85 28.04 -8.53
C LYS A 170 -7.13 27.55 -7.10
N LYS A 171 -6.98 26.26 -6.82
CA LYS A 171 -7.03 25.66 -5.49
C LYS A 171 -5.62 25.25 -5.07
N LYS A 172 -5.33 25.38 -3.78
CA LYS A 172 -4.08 24.85 -3.22
C LYS A 172 -4.24 23.34 -3.05
N THR A 173 -3.28 22.58 -3.52
CA THR A 173 -3.32 21.12 -3.53
C THR A 173 -1.94 20.58 -3.14
N ILE A 174 -1.91 19.61 -2.24
CA ILE A 174 -0.68 18.87 -1.93
C ILE A 174 -0.33 18.04 -3.16
N SER A 175 0.88 18.22 -3.69
CA SER A 175 1.30 17.51 -4.88
C SER A 175 1.34 16.00 -4.64
N THR A 176 0.77 15.23 -5.54
CA THR A 176 0.97 13.77 -5.61
C THR A 176 2.43 13.35 -5.82
N GLN A 177 3.31 14.25 -6.30
CA GLN A 177 4.75 13.99 -6.35
C GLN A 177 5.40 13.98 -4.96
N THR A 178 4.75 14.56 -3.96
CA THR A 178 5.14 14.43 -2.55
C THR A 178 4.51 13.21 -1.89
N GLY A 179 4.68 12.04 -2.53
CA GLY A 179 4.20 10.74 -2.06
C GLY A 179 4.73 10.36 -0.66
N GLU A 180 5.84 10.97 -0.23
CA GLU A 180 6.41 10.83 1.11
C GLU A 180 5.42 11.19 2.22
N LEU A 181 4.61 12.26 2.06
CA LEU A 181 3.66 12.66 3.12
C LEU A 181 2.70 11.53 3.45
N PHE A 182 2.04 11.00 2.43
CA PHE A 182 1.01 10.00 2.62
C PHE A 182 1.59 8.60 2.86
N SER A 183 2.76 8.29 2.32
CA SER A 183 3.49 7.07 2.70
C SER A 183 3.81 7.07 4.20
N VAL A 184 4.36 8.18 4.72
CA VAL A 184 4.71 8.29 6.14
C VAL A 184 3.46 8.31 7.02
N VAL A 185 2.45 9.15 6.75
CA VAL A 185 1.25 9.18 7.62
C VAL A 185 0.45 7.89 7.61
N SER A 186 0.53 7.09 6.54
CA SER A 186 -0.11 5.77 6.46
C SER A 186 0.79 4.63 6.95
N GLY A 187 1.96 4.93 7.54
CA GLY A 187 2.87 3.91 8.07
C GLY A 187 3.39 2.93 7.00
N GLY A 188 3.54 3.41 5.75
CA GLY A 188 3.94 2.64 4.58
C GLY A 188 2.79 2.00 3.80
N PHE A 189 1.55 2.05 4.30
CA PHE A 189 0.41 1.34 3.69
C PHE A 189 0.04 1.85 2.29
N SER A 190 0.50 3.03 1.89
CA SER A 190 0.36 3.57 0.53
C SER A 190 0.80 2.62 -0.58
N GLU A 191 1.78 1.75 -0.32
CA GLU A 191 2.30 0.79 -1.31
C GLU A 191 1.29 -0.29 -1.68
N TYR A 192 0.33 -0.56 -0.79
CA TYR A 192 -0.69 -1.60 -0.92
C TYR A 192 -2.05 -1.07 -1.37
N MET A 193 -2.19 0.25 -1.52
CA MET A 193 -3.42 0.88 -2.04
C MET A 193 -3.61 0.71 -3.54
N ASN A 194 -2.62 0.16 -4.25
CA ASN A 194 -2.67 -0.05 -5.69
C ASN A 194 -2.67 -1.54 -6.06
N LEU A 195 -3.09 -2.39 -5.11
CA LEU A 195 -3.12 -3.82 -5.34
C LEU A 195 -4.28 -4.23 -6.24
N SER A 196 -4.04 -5.24 -7.05
CA SER A 196 -5.07 -5.99 -7.78
C SER A 196 -4.81 -7.49 -7.67
N MET A 197 -5.88 -8.27 -7.71
CA MET A 197 -5.85 -9.72 -7.85
C MET A 197 -6.42 -10.11 -9.21
N THR A 198 -5.65 -10.80 -10.03
CA THR A 198 -6.09 -11.33 -11.32
C THR A 198 -6.14 -12.84 -11.25
N ARG A 199 -7.30 -13.42 -11.58
CA ARG A 199 -7.45 -14.87 -11.80
C ARG A 199 -7.57 -15.17 -13.29
N CYS A 200 -6.65 -15.96 -13.81
CA CYS A 200 -6.67 -16.48 -15.17
C CYS A 200 -6.97 -17.98 -15.14
N THR A 201 -7.94 -18.44 -15.91
CA THR A 201 -8.38 -19.85 -15.88
C THR A 201 -8.54 -20.44 -17.28
N ASP A 202 -8.18 -21.71 -17.42
CA ASP A 202 -8.48 -22.58 -18.55
C ASP A 202 -8.84 -24.00 -18.04
N GLU A 203 -9.16 -24.93 -18.93
CA GLU A 203 -9.48 -26.32 -18.56
C GLU A 203 -8.31 -27.00 -17.83
N GLY A 204 -8.43 -27.09 -16.50
CA GLY A 204 -7.42 -27.74 -15.66
C GLY A 204 -6.29 -26.83 -15.17
N GLU A 205 -6.31 -25.54 -15.50
CA GLU A 205 -5.29 -24.57 -15.08
C GLU A 205 -5.92 -23.31 -14.47
N GLN A 206 -5.34 -22.83 -13.37
CA GLN A 206 -5.68 -21.57 -12.73
C GLN A 206 -4.42 -20.83 -12.29
N TYR A 207 -4.34 -19.53 -12.57
CA TYR A 207 -3.32 -18.62 -12.04
C TYR A 207 -3.99 -17.51 -11.25
N ASP A 208 -3.63 -17.38 -9.98
CA ASP A 208 -3.93 -16.24 -9.13
C ASP A 208 -2.69 -15.34 -9.09
N ILE A 209 -2.85 -14.06 -9.41
CA ILE A 209 -1.74 -13.11 -9.58
C ILE A 209 -2.04 -11.85 -8.79
N VAL A 210 -1.23 -11.53 -7.79
CA VAL A 210 -1.30 -10.23 -7.13
C VAL A 210 -0.26 -9.28 -7.71
N SER A 211 -0.67 -8.05 -8.00
CA SER A 211 0.21 -7.00 -8.50
C SER A 211 -0.03 -5.68 -7.80
N SER A 212 0.98 -4.80 -7.83
CA SER A 212 0.82 -3.37 -7.53
C SER A 212 1.00 -2.59 -8.83
N GLY A 213 -0.12 -2.13 -9.41
CA GLY A 213 -0.12 -1.62 -10.78
C GLY A 213 0.29 -2.73 -11.76
N ASP A 214 1.31 -2.46 -12.58
CA ASP A 214 1.82 -3.45 -13.54
C ASP A 214 2.84 -4.42 -12.92
N GLU A 215 3.32 -4.20 -11.70
CA GLU A 215 4.33 -5.05 -11.08
C GLU A 215 3.70 -6.22 -10.32
N ILE A 216 3.93 -7.45 -10.78
CA ILE A 216 3.54 -8.68 -10.07
C ILE A 216 4.36 -8.80 -8.78
N LYS A 217 3.65 -9.00 -7.67
CA LYS A 217 4.22 -9.19 -6.32
C LYS A 217 4.18 -10.64 -5.87
N ALA A 218 3.21 -11.42 -6.34
CA ALA A 218 3.13 -12.85 -6.07
C ALA A 218 2.22 -13.53 -7.10
N MET A 219 2.39 -14.84 -7.24
CA MET A 219 1.55 -15.68 -8.09
C MET A 219 1.34 -17.04 -7.45
N LEU A 220 0.21 -17.67 -7.73
CA LEU A 220 -0.07 -19.06 -7.43
C LEU A 220 -0.71 -19.71 -8.65
N GLU A 221 -0.09 -20.79 -9.12
CA GLU A 221 -0.59 -21.70 -10.15
C GLU A 221 -1.20 -22.94 -9.50
N GLU A 222 -2.35 -23.36 -10.00
CA GLU A 222 -2.90 -24.71 -9.82
C GLU A 222 -3.11 -25.33 -11.20
N SER A 223 -2.44 -26.45 -11.48
CA SER A 223 -2.45 -27.11 -12.79
C SER A 223 -2.67 -28.62 -12.67
N VAL A 224 -3.42 -29.16 -13.62
CA VAL A 224 -3.68 -30.59 -13.77
C VAL A 224 -2.88 -31.08 -14.95
N VAL A 225 -1.95 -32.00 -14.71
CA VAL A 225 -1.04 -32.50 -15.74
C VAL A 225 -1.18 -34.01 -15.90
N ASP A 226 -1.09 -34.48 -17.14
CA ASP A 226 -0.96 -35.90 -17.45
C ASP A 226 0.29 -36.47 -16.77
N ALA A 227 0.19 -37.68 -16.23
CA ALA A 227 1.26 -38.33 -15.52
C ALA A 227 1.35 -39.82 -15.84
N GLU A 228 2.59 -40.30 -15.98
CA GLU A 228 2.84 -41.72 -16.17
C GLU A 228 2.69 -42.48 -14.83
N PRO A 229 2.38 -43.80 -14.84
CA PRO A 229 2.17 -44.56 -13.60
C PRO A 229 3.32 -44.53 -12.59
N GLU A 230 4.55 -44.28 -13.05
CA GLU A 230 5.75 -44.14 -12.21
C GLU A 230 5.83 -42.79 -11.47
N GLU A 231 5.15 -41.77 -11.98
CA GLU A 231 5.07 -40.42 -11.40
C GLU A 231 3.96 -40.31 -10.34
N LEU A 232 3.01 -41.25 -10.32
CA LEU A 232 1.91 -41.32 -9.35
C LEU A 232 2.32 -41.94 -8.00
N THR A 233 3.61 -41.83 -7.65
CA THR A 233 4.16 -42.40 -6.42
C THR A 233 4.52 -41.30 -5.42
N GLU A 234 4.30 -41.54 -4.13
CA GLU A 234 4.70 -40.63 -3.04
C GLU A 234 6.20 -40.26 -3.11
N GLU A 235 7.06 -41.18 -3.55
CA GLU A 235 8.49 -40.93 -3.72
C GLU A 235 8.77 -39.90 -4.81
N TYR A 236 8.10 -40.01 -5.98
CA TYR A 236 8.22 -39.03 -7.06
C TYR A 236 7.70 -37.66 -6.63
N LEU A 237 6.52 -37.61 -6.00
CA LEU A 237 5.91 -36.35 -5.54
C LEU A 237 6.76 -35.64 -4.50
N THR A 238 7.37 -36.39 -3.58
CA THR A 238 8.30 -35.85 -2.59
C THR A 238 9.56 -35.30 -3.29
N ALA A 239 10.17 -36.09 -4.18
CA ALA A 239 11.36 -35.65 -4.92
C ALA A 239 11.10 -34.41 -5.81
N PHE A 240 9.91 -34.31 -6.40
CA PHE A 240 9.48 -33.13 -7.13
C PHE A 240 9.43 -31.90 -6.21
N ALA A 241 8.74 -31.99 -5.08
CA ALA A 241 8.64 -30.89 -4.12
C ALA A 241 10.01 -30.49 -3.53
N ASP A 242 10.88 -31.47 -3.23
CA ASP A 242 12.23 -31.26 -2.69
C ASP A 242 13.13 -30.43 -3.64
N THR A 243 12.82 -30.40 -4.94
CA THR A 243 13.53 -29.56 -5.93
C THR A 243 13.38 -28.06 -5.62
N PHE A 244 12.30 -27.67 -4.92
CA PHE A 244 11.97 -26.28 -4.62
C PHE A 244 12.20 -25.91 -3.14
N GLU A 245 12.42 -26.87 -2.24
CA GLU A 245 12.51 -26.65 -0.78
C GLU A 245 13.58 -25.61 -0.40
N ALA A 246 14.68 -25.55 -1.15
CA ALA A 246 15.78 -24.63 -0.91
C ALA A 246 15.53 -23.19 -1.43
N LEU A 247 14.43 -22.94 -2.13
CA LEU A 247 14.13 -21.66 -2.76
C LEU A 247 13.27 -20.78 -1.85
N PRO A 248 13.83 -19.68 -1.30
CA PRO A 248 13.05 -18.78 -0.46
C PRO A 248 11.83 -18.24 -1.21
N GLY A 249 10.70 -18.17 -0.53
CA GLY A 249 9.48 -17.58 -1.09
C GLY A 249 8.79 -18.42 -2.16
N VAL A 250 9.21 -19.67 -2.40
CA VAL A 250 8.58 -20.61 -3.33
C VAL A 250 7.91 -21.74 -2.54
N PHE A 251 6.69 -22.07 -2.91
CA PHE A 251 5.85 -23.07 -2.25
C PHE A 251 5.32 -24.03 -3.30
N VAL A 252 5.58 -25.32 -3.14
CA VAL A 252 5.16 -26.35 -4.12
C VAL A 252 4.52 -27.53 -3.41
N LYS A 253 3.45 -28.05 -4.02
CA LYS A 253 2.87 -29.34 -3.68
C LYS A 253 2.44 -30.03 -4.97
N ALA A 254 2.75 -31.32 -5.09
CA ALA A 254 2.17 -32.19 -6.09
C ALA A 254 1.40 -33.31 -5.38
N GLU A 255 0.22 -33.66 -5.88
CA GLU A 255 -0.57 -34.78 -5.38
C GLU A 255 -1.26 -35.55 -6.51
N VAL A 256 -1.48 -36.85 -6.30
CA VAL A 256 -2.24 -37.67 -7.25
C VAL A 256 -3.68 -37.18 -7.28
N LYS A 257 -4.15 -36.80 -8.47
CA LYS A 257 -5.55 -36.40 -8.67
C LYS A 257 -6.42 -37.61 -9.01
N ASP A 258 -5.96 -38.43 -9.94
CA ASP A 258 -6.61 -39.67 -10.38
C ASP A 258 -5.59 -40.65 -11.01
N GLU A 259 -6.06 -41.66 -11.75
CA GLU A 259 -5.20 -42.73 -12.32
C GLU A 259 -4.26 -42.27 -13.43
N GLU A 260 -4.49 -41.07 -14.00
CA GLU A 260 -3.73 -40.56 -15.16
C GLU A 260 -3.21 -39.13 -14.94
N HIS A 261 -3.58 -38.45 -13.85
CA HIS A 261 -3.22 -37.04 -13.64
C HIS A 261 -2.65 -36.73 -12.25
N LEU A 262 -1.74 -35.75 -12.24
CA LEU A 262 -1.29 -35.03 -11.05
C LEU A 262 -1.99 -33.68 -10.93
N LEU A 263 -2.16 -33.24 -9.70
CA LEU A 263 -2.49 -31.85 -9.35
C LEU A 263 -1.22 -31.20 -8.79
N ILE A 264 -0.76 -30.15 -9.45
CA ILE A 264 0.39 -29.36 -9.04
C ILE A 264 -0.11 -28.00 -8.57
N ARG A 265 0.39 -27.56 -7.42
CA ARG A 265 0.25 -26.19 -6.93
C ARG A 265 1.63 -25.59 -6.75
N LEU A 266 1.89 -24.48 -7.40
CA LEU A 266 3.15 -23.74 -7.32
C LEU A 266 2.84 -22.28 -7.03
N GLY A 267 3.32 -21.76 -5.92
CA GLY A 267 3.19 -20.35 -5.57
C GLY A 267 4.52 -19.70 -5.26
N PHE A 268 4.64 -18.41 -5.54
CA PHE A 268 5.82 -17.63 -5.16
C PHE A 268 5.48 -16.20 -4.69
N ASN A 269 6.27 -15.71 -3.74
CA ASN A 269 6.25 -14.33 -3.26
C ASN A 269 7.53 -13.60 -3.70
N MET A 270 7.40 -12.56 -4.54
CA MET A 270 8.54 -11.83 -5.12
C MET A 270 9.33 -10.97 -4.12
N ASP A 271 8.82 -10.74 -2.91
CA ASP A 271 9.57 -10.06 -1.85
C ASP A 271 10.73 -10.92 -1.31
N THR A 272 10.62 -12.25 -1.46
CA THR A 272 11.60 -13.22 -0.96
C THR A 272 12.14 -14.14 -2.04
N ALA A 273 11.35 -14.44 -3.07
CA ALA A 273 11.76 -15.24 -4.21
C ALA A 273 12.77 -14.52 -5.09
N SER A 274 13.73 -15.29 -5.59
CA SER A 274 14.75 -14.82 -6.52
C SER A 274 14.25 -14.93 -7.95
N SER A 275 14.05 -13.80 -8.63
CA SER A 275 13.68 -13.79 -10.06
C SER A 275 14.69 -14.56 -10.93
N LYS A 276 15.96 -14.62 -10.49
CA LYS A 276 16.98 -15.42 -11.18
C LYS A 276 16.71 -16.91 -11.01
N ASP A 277 16.44 -17.37 -9.80
CA ASP A 277 16.23 -18.80 -9.55
C ASP A 277 14.92 -19.25 -10.22
N LEU A 278 13.87 -18.44 -10.15
CA LEU A 278 12.61 -18.68 -10.88
C LEU A 278 12.83 -18.79 -12.39
N ALA A 279 13.69 -17.94 -12.97
CA ALA A 279 14.01 -17.98 -14.39
C ALA A 279 14.90 -19.17 -14.78
N ASP A 280 15.90 -19.50 -13.95
CA ASP A 280 16.77 -20.66 -14.17
C ASP A 280 15.97 -21.98 -14.11
N MET A 281 14.86 -22.00 -13.37
CA MET A 281 13.89 -23.11 -13.33
C MET A 281 12.84 -23.08 -14.43
N GLY A 282 12.79 -22.00 -15.23
CA GLY A 282 11.78 -21.85 -16.29
C GLY A 282 10.36 -21.52 -15.79
N ILE A 283 10.20 -21.16 -14.51
CA ILE A 283 8.91 -20.71 -13.94
C ILE A 283 8.53 -19.34 -14.51
N ILE A 284 9.52 -18.46 -14.70
CA ILE A 284 9.34 -17.15 -15.33
C ILE A 284 10.33 -16.96 -16.49
N SER A 285 10.03 -16.00 -17.37
CA SER A 285 10.92 -15.68 -18.50
C SER A 285 12.27 -15.12 -18.05
N ASP A 286 13.35 -15.61 -18.65
CA ASP A 286 14.74 -15.15 -18.47
C ASP A 286 14.97 -13.68 -18.87
N ARG A 287 14.06 -13.08 -19.65
CA ARG A 287 14.11 -11.68 -20.10
C ARG A 287 14.23 -10.68 -18.95
N LEU A 288 13.77 -11.02 -17.75
CA LEU A 288 13.82 -10.16 -16.56
C LEU A 288 15.22 -10.03 -15.97
N THR A 289 16.05 -11.05 -16.12
CA THR A 289 17.36 -11.16 -15.45
C THR A 289 18.48 -10.41 -16.17
N THR A 290 18.24 -9.94 -17.39
CA THR A 290 19.27 -9.37 -18.28
C THR A 290 19.24 -7.85 -18.42
N GLY A 291 18.19 -7.16 -17.94
CA GLY A 291 18.02 -5.71 -18.14
C GLY A 291 17.64 -4.88 -16.90
N GLY A 292 17.31 -5.51 -15.77
CA GLY A 292 16.61 -4.84 -14.66
C GLY A 292 15.15 -4.57 -15.04
N GLY A 293 14.22 -4.91 -14.15
CA GLY A 293 12.79 -4.78 -14.43
C GLY A 293 11.93 -5.57 -13.45
N HIS A 294 10.63 -5.57 -13.66
CA HIS A 294 9.66 -6.35 -12.91
C HIS A 294 8.86 -7.27 -13.84
N LEU A 295 8.23 -8.29 -13.25
CA LEU A 295 7.21 -9.10 -13.91
C LEU A 295 5.98 -8.22 -14.20
N SER A 296 5.69 -7.99 -15.48
CA SER A 296 4.58 -7.16 -15.93
C SER A 296 3.27 -7.94 -15.91
N LEU A 297 2.26 -7.44 -15.20
CA LEU A 297 0.90 -8.01 -15.19
C LEU A 297 0.28 -7.94 -16.58
N ASP A 298 0.31 -6.78 -17.25
CA ASP A 298 -0.25 -6.58 -18.58
C ASP A 298 0.35 -7.55 -19.60
N SER A 299 1.67 -7.73 -19.57
CA SER A 299 2.33 -8.68 -20.48
C SER A 299 1.99 -10.13 -20.16
N THR A 300 1.81 -10.46 -18.88
CA THR A 300 1.45 -11.81 -18.43
C THR A 300 0.01 -12.16 -18.83
N ILE A 301 -0.95 -11.27 -18.56
CA ILE A 301 -2.37 -11.44 -18.94
C ILE A 301 -2.48 -11.63 -20.45
N ARG A 302 -1.86 -10.78 -21.26
CA ARG A 302 -1.89 -10.95 -22.73
C ARG A 302 -1.34 -12.31 -23.17
N GLY A 303 -0.27 -12.78 -22.53
CA GLY A 303 0.29 -14.11 -22.80
C GLY A 303 -0.72 -15.22 -22.53
N PHE A 304 -1.41 -15.17 -21.39
CA PHE A 304 -2.46 -16.13 -21.03
C PHE A 304 -3.70 -16.04 -21.94
N GLU A 305 -4.12 -14.84 -22.33
CA GLU A 305 -5.24 -14.67 -23.27
C GLU A 305 -4.88 -15.17 -24.68
N GLU A 306 -3.62 -15.00 -25.11
CA GLU A 306 -3.12 -15.54 -26.38
C GLU A 306 -3.09 -17.08 -26.40
N THR A 307 -2.92 -17.73 -25.25
CA THR A 307 -3.02 -19.20 -25.11
C THR A 307 -4.45 -19.71 -24.93
N GLY A 308 -5.42 -18.81 -24.72
CA GLY A 308 -6.85 -19.14 -24.63
C GLY A 308 -7.46 -19.03 -23.23
N MET A 309 -6.69 -18.63 -22.22
CA MET A 309 -7.22 -18.46 -20.86
C MET A 309 -8.16 -17.26 -20.76
N THR A 310 -9.09 -17.32 -19.81
CA THR A 310 -9.93 -16.17 -19.43
C THR A 310 -9.40 -15.54 -18.17
N CYS A 311 -9.07 -14.24 -18.21
CA CYS A 311 -8.55 -13.49 -17.07
C CYS A 311 -9.58 -12.49 -16.51
N VAL A 312 -9.75 -12.45 -15.19
CA VAL A 312 -10.61 -11.48 -14.48
C VAL A 312 -9.79 -10.80 -13.39
N THR A 313 -9.80 -9.46 -13.40
CA THR A 313 -9.07 -8.65 -12.42
C THR A 313 -10.03 -7.96 -11.45
N GLU A 314 -9.79 -8.17 -10.16
CA GLU A 314 -10.33 -7.36 -9.08
C GLU A 314 -9.31 -6.28 -8.69
N ASP A 315 -9.68 -5.01 -8.88
CA ASP A 315 -8.85 -3.86 -8.56
C ASP A 315 -9.26 -3.29 -7.19
N TYR A 316 -8.31 -3.30 -6.24
CA TYR A 316 -8.52 -2.76 -4.90
C TYR A 316 -8.13 -1.28 -4.77
N SER A 317 -7.56 -0.69 -5.82
CA SER A 317 -7.23 0.74 -5.90
C SER A 317 -8.44 1.64 -6.08
N GLN A 318 -9.58 1.07 -6.49
CA GLN A 318 -10.85 1.78 -6.60
C GLN A 318 -11.87 1.13 -5.67
N THR A 319 -12.25 1.82 -4.60
CA THR A 319 -13.56 1.57 -4.01
C THR A 319 -14.57 1.87 -5.10
N LYS A 320 -15.22 0.84 -5.66
CA LYS A 320 -16.34 1.01 -6.58
C LYS A 320 -17.24 2.09 -6.01
N SER A 321 -17.28 3.26 -6.65
CA SER A 321 -18.39 4.16 -6.39
C SER A 321 -19.61 3.38 -6.83
N ASP A 322 -20.48 3.02 -5.90
CA ASP A 322 -21.80 2.53 -6.25
C ASP A 322 -22.45 3.59 -7.14
N SER A 323 -22.39 3.35 -8.45
CA SER A 323 -23.13 4.09 -9.43
C SER A 323 -24.50 3.43 -9.52
N GLU A 324 -25.38 3.74 -8.57
CA GLU A 324 -26.84 3.78 -8.74
C GLU A 324 -27.45 4.91 -7.91
#